data_AF-A0A953ND26-F1
#
_entry.id   AF-A0A953ND26-F1
#
_cell.length_a   1.000
_cell.length_b   1.000
_cell.length_c   1.000
_cell.angle_alpha   90.00
_cell.angle_beta   90.00
_cell.angle_gamma   90.00
#
_symmetry.space_group_name_H-M   'P 1'
#
loop_
_entity.id
_entity.type
_entity.pdbx_description
1 polymer ?
#
loop_
_entity_poly.entity_id
_entity_poly.type
_entity_poly.pdbx_seq_one_letter_code
_entity_poly.pdbx_strand_id
1 'polypeptide(L)'
;MATNIIQLFSKTQIFFICLGVLAQISFFDTLRYFFERGVWGYPKLGWLIPQKIVHLGFFEVNSTTVITLHAATSFLLYGGVLCQLGIMLFVRPSPAKARFHKLFGRTLAFVCLPIFALFALILNSQMIQSPANQLLFGVIPLLVLWGFIQAICAARSHDQTRHIDAVYLILMCLNAAAITRLCVGLLYAAGLSTTFLMQNQEPAVIGPIFRTVLLILILSASYLSCDRFKANYKPILLLGTFLGVAIWVA
;
A
#
# COMPACT_ATOMS: atom_id res chain seq x y z
N MET A 1 9.89 -24.11 -23.71
CA MET A 1 11.06 -23.59 -22.96
C MET A 1 10.53 -22.96 -21.68
N ALA A 2 10.71 -23.60 -20.52
CA ALA A 2 10.34 -23.02 -19.24
C ALA A 2 11.51 -22.17 -18.75
N THR A 3 11.57 -20.91 -19.17
CA THR A 3 12.44 -19.92 -18.53
C THR A 3 12.09 -19.94 -17.05
N ASN A 4 13.06 -20.17 -16.18
CA ASN A 4 12.81 -20.21 -14.74
C ASN A 4 12.23 -18.85 -14.34
N ILE A 5 10.92 -18.79 -14.05
CA ILE A 5 10.22 -17.53 -13.80
C ILE A 5 10.75 -16.83 -12.52
N ILE A 6 11.44 -17.57 -11.65
CA ILE A 6 12.19 -17.01 -10.51
C ILE A 6 13.35 -16.12 -10.97
N GLN A 7 13.92 -16.33 -12.17
CA GLN A 7 14.92 -15.43 -12.76
C GLN A 7 14.33 -14.10 -13.24
N LEU A 8 12.99 -13.94 -13.30
CA LEU A 8 12.37 -12.66 -13.65
C LEU A 8 12.46 -11.63 -12.52
N PHE A 9 12.63 -12.06 -11.26
CA PHE A 9 12.69 -11.16 -10.13
C PHE A 9 14.13 -10.91 -9.68
N SER A 10 14.48 -9.64 -9.50
CA SER A 10 15.73 -9.26 -8.86
C SER A 10 15.68 -9.60 -7.36
N LYS A 11 16.86 -9.84 -6.77
CA LYS A 11 16.99 -10.09 -5.32
C LYS A 11 16.31 -9.00 -4.48
N THR A 12 16.37 -7.76 -4.96
CA THR A 12 15.74 -6.59 -4.35
C THR A 12 14.22 -6.68 -4.38
N GLN A 13 13.62 -7.13 -5.48
CA GLN A 13 12.16 -7.27 -5.54
C GLN A 13 11.65 -8.35 -4.58
N ILE A 14 12.37 -9.48 -4.47
CA ILE A 14 12.08 -10.53 -3.49
C ILE A 14 12.21 -9.98 -2.07
N PHE A 15 13.28 -9.24 -1.78
CA PHE A 15 13.47 -8.59 -0.48
C PHE A 15 12.28 -7.70 -0.11
N PHE A 16 11.81 -6.85 -1.03
CA PHE A 16 10.66 -5.99 -0.77
C PHE A 16 9.34 -6.74 -0.59
N ILE A 17 9.13 -7.86 -1.30
CA ILE A 17 7.97 -8.73 -1.08
C ILE A 17 8.03 -9.32 0.33
N CYS A 18 9.17 -9.87 0.74
CA CYS A 18 9.36 -10.43 2.08
C CYS A 18 9.20 -9.37 3.17
N LEU A 19 9.79 -8.19 2.98
CA LEU A 19 9.64 -7.07 3.89
C LEU A 19 8.18 -6.61 4.00
N GLY A 20 7.47 -6.59 2.88
CA GLY A 20 6.04 -6.33 2.82
C GLY A 20 5.23 -7.36 3.60
N VAL A 21 5.47 -8.65 3.42
CA VAL A 21 4.82 -9.72 4.20
C VAL A 21 5.06 -9.53 5.69
N LEU A 22 6.32 -9.30 6.11
CA LEU A 22 6.66 -9.06 7.52
C LEU A 22 5.96 -7.82 8.07
N ALA A 23 5.95 -6.73 7.31
CA ALA A 23 5.27 -5.50 7.68
C ALA A 23 3.77 -5.72 7.84
N GLN A 24 3.12 -6.44 6.92
CA GLN A 24 1.69 -6.77 7.00
C GLN A 24 1.37 -7.70 8.18
N ILE A 25 2.27 -8.64 8.53
CA ILE A 25 2.09 -9.51 9.70
C ILE A 25 1.99 -8.67 10.98
N SER A 26 2.79 -7.62 11.11
CA SER A 26 2.74 -6.71 12.26
C SER A 26 1.41 -5.96 12.42
N PHE A 27 0.58 -5.90 11.36
CA PHE A 27 -0.76 -5.31 11.42
C PHE A 27 -1.85 -6.26 11.93
N PHE A 28 -1.61 -7.59 11.98
CA PHE A 28 -2.61 -8.54 12.49
C PHE A 28 -3.00 -8.26 13.93
N ASP A 29 -2.03 -7.92 14.79
CA ASP A 29 -2.32 -7.58 16.18
C ASP A 29 -3.18 -6.32 16.30
N THR A 30 -3.01 -5.36 15.38
CA THR A 30 -3.82 -4.14 15.34
C THR A 30 -5.26 -4.43 14.89
N LEU A 31 -5.43 -5.28 13.87
CA LEU A 31 -6.74 -5.73 13.41
C LEU A 31 -7.46 -6.54 14.49
N ARG A 32 -6.77 -7.49 15.11
CA ARG A 32 -7.31 -8.30 16.23
C ARG A 32 -7.79 -7.42 17.37
N TYR A 33 -6.95 -6.48 17.81
CA TYR A 33 -7.29 -5.57 18.90
C TYR A 33 -8.54 -4.74 18.59
N PHE A 34 -8.72 -4.28 17.34
CA PHE A 34 -9.94 -3.61 16.92
C PHE A 34 -11.18 -4.51 17.05
N PHE A 35 -11.12 -5.76 16.56
CA PHE A 35 -12.25 -6.67 16.67
C PHE A 35 -12.62 -7.02 18.12
N GLU A 36 -11.63 -7.04 19.02
CA GLU A 36 -11.84 -7.33 20.45
C GLU A 36 -12.31 -6.12 21.26
N ARG A 37 -11.90 -4.89 20.90
CA ARG A 37 -12.06 -3.69 21.74
C ARG A 37 -12.79 -2.52 21.07
N GLY A 38 -13.05 -2.59 19.76
CA GLY A 38 -13.67 -1.51 18.99
C GLY A 38 -12.76 -0.28 18.77
N VAL A 39 -11.46 -0.39 19.10
CA VAL A 39 -10.48 0.71 18.99
C VAL A 39 -9.33 0.30 18.07
N TRP A 40 -8.92 1.19 17.17
CA TRP A 40 -7.82 0.95 16.24
C TRP A 40 -6.47 1.30 16.88
N GLY A 41 -5.51 0.38 16.78
CA GLY A 41 -4.15 0.55 17.32
C GLY A 41 -3.92 -0.21 18.62
N TYR A 42 -2.64 -0.38 18.99
CA TYR A 42 -2.27 -0.93 20.30
C TYR A 42 -2.77 -0.01 21.44
N PRO A 43 -3.04 -0.53 22.65
CA PRO A 43 -3.54 0.25 23.79
C PRO A 43 -2.71 1.49 24.17
N LYS A 44 -1.44 1.55 23.77
CA LYS A 44 -0.53 2.71 23.96
C LYS A 44 -0.45 3.66 22.76
N LEU A 45 -1.07 3.31 21.62
CA LEU A 45 -1.06 4.05 20.34
C LEU A 45 -2.46 4.50 19.89
N GLY A 46 -3.53 4.09 20.60
CA GLY A 46 -4.93 4.46 20.29
C GLY A 46 -5.25 5.96 20.35
N TRP A 47 -4.31 6.78 20.82
CA TRP A 47 -4.42 8.25 20.93
C TRP A 47 -3.99 9.00 19.65
N LEU A 48 -3.49 8.30 18.62
CA LEU A 48 -2.92 8.93 17.41
C LEU A 48 -3.92 9.15 16.27
N ILE A 49 -5.17 8.68 16.41
CA ILE A 49 -6.21 8.83 15.39
C ILE A 49 -7.32 9.71 15.96
N PRO A 50 -7.67 10.82 15.30
CA PRO A 50 -8.81 11.62 15.69
C PRO A 50 -10.09 10.76 15.71
N GLN A 51 -10.72 10.66 16.88
CA GLN A 51 -12.07 10.12 17.01
C GLN A 51 -13.04 11.16 16.44
N LYS A 52 -13.60 10.88 15.26
CA LYS A 52 -14.51 11.78 14.55
C LYS A 52 -15.62 10.97 13.91
N ILE A 53 -16.81 11.55 13.83
CA ILE A 53 -17.91 11.01 13.03
C ILE A 53 -17.67 11.39 11.56
N VAL A 54 -17.61 10.37 10.71
CA VAL A 54 -17.50 10.48 9.25
C VAL A 54 -18.89 10.30 8.67
N HIS A 55 -19.33 11.25 7.86
CA HIS A 55 -20.64 11.21 7.21
C HIS A 55 -20.49 10.60 5.81
N LEU A 56 -21.15 9.47 5.59
CA LEU A 56 -21.21 8.72 4.34
C LEU A 56 -22.62 8.82 3.76
N GLY A 57 -22.94 9.97 3.18
CA GLY A 57 -24.29 10.28 2.72
C GLY A 57 -25.26 10.34 3.91
N PHE A 58 -26.16 9.36 4.00
CA PHE A 58 -27.15 9.25 5.09
C PHE A 58 -26.67 8.43 6.30
N PHE A 59 -25.45 7.90 6.26
CA PHE A 59 -24.90 7.07 7.33
C PHE A 59 -23.80 7.80 8.09
N GLU A 60 -23.79 7.65 9.41
CA GLU A 60 -22.73 8.11 10.28
C GLU A 60 -21.88 6.93 10.71
N VAL A 61 -20.56 7.06 10.62
CA VAL A 61 -19.65 6.00 11.06
C VAL A 61 -18.46 6.61 11.79
N ASN A 62 -17.99 5.94 12.84
CA ASN A 62 -16.79 6.38 13.55
C ASN A 62 -15.56 6.23 12.63
N SER A 63 -14.68 7.23 12.66
CA SER A 63 -13.38 7.23 12.01
C SER A 63 -12.57 5.95 12.18
N THR A 64 -12.60 5.40 13.40
CA THR A 64 -11.96 4.13 13.75
C THR A 64 -12.44 3.00 12.86
N THR A 65 -13.75 2.91 12.63
CA THR A 65 -14.36 1.93 11.74
C THR A 65 -13.93 2.13 10.29
N VAL A 66 -13.87 3.38 9.81
CA VAL A 66 -13.39 3.68 8.44
C VAL A 66 -11.94 3.21 8.24
N ILE A 67 -11.07 3.50 9.20
CA ILE A 67 -9.66 3.10 9.16
C ILE A 67 -9.52 1.58 9.17
N THR A 68 -10.29 0.89 10.02
CA THR A 68 -10.30 -0.57 10.03
C THR A 68 -10.75 -1.14 8.69
N LEU A 69 -11.85 -0.64 8.13
CA LEU A 69 -12.37 -1.12 6.86
C LEU A 69 -11.38 -0.86 5.72
N HIS A 70 -10.71 0.29 5.71
CA HIS A 70 -9.63 0.57 4.76
C HIS A 70 -8.45 -0.40 4.92
N ALA A 71 -8.01 -0.64 6.15
CA ALA A 71 -6.89 -1.55 6.42
C ALA A 71 -7.23 -3.00 6.08
N ALA A 72 -8.43 -3.47 6.43
CA ALA A 72 -8.91 -4.81 6.11
C ALA A 72 -9.03 -5.01 4.58
N THR A 73 -9.54 -4.02 3.86
CA THR A 73 -9.66 -4.06 2.40
C THR A 73 -8.30 -3.98 1.72
N SER A 74 -7.36 -3.18 2.25
CA SER A 74 -5.96 -3.16 1.82
C SER A 74 -5.29 -4.51 2.02
N PHE A 75 -5.48 -5.15 3.18
CA PHE A 75 -4.94 -6.47 3.48
C PHE A 75 -5.50 -7.56 2.57
N LEU A 76 -6.83 -7.55 2.33
CA LEU A 76 -7.48 -8.46 1.39
C LEU A 76 -6.93 -8.27 -0.03
N LEU A 77 -6.80 -7.03 -0.47
CA LEU A 77 -6.26 -6.69 -1.79
C LEU A 77 -4.80 -7.14 -1.90
N TYR A 78 -3.99 -6.91 -0.86
CA TYR A 78 -2.60 -7.37 -0.79
C TYR A 78 -2.51 -8.90 -0.90
N GLY A 79 -3.22 -9.64 -0.06
CA GLY A 79 -3.24 -11.09 -0.09
C GLY A 79 -3.74 -11.65 -1.42
N GLY A 80 -4.75 -11.00 -2.02
CA GLY A 80 -5.26 -11.35 -3.33
C GLY A 80 -4.25 -11.14 -4.45
N VAL A 81 -3.58 -9.99 -4.49
CA VAL A 81 -2.55 -9.69 -5.50
C VAL A 81 -1.33 -10.59 -5.30
N LEU A 82 -0.96 -10.90 -4.06
CA LEU A 82 0.12 -11.83 -3.75
C LEU A 82 -0.22 -13.26 -4.21
N CYS A 83 -1.47 -13.69 -4.03
CA CYS A 83 -1.97 -14.96 -4.55
C CYS A 83 -1.93 -14.98 -6.09
N GLN A 84 -2.34 -13.89 -6.75
CA GLN A 84 -2.23 -13.76 -8.21
C GLN A 84 -0.79 -13.89 -8.68
N LEU A 85 0.15 -13.21 -8.01
CA LEU A 85 1.56 -13.35 -8.27
C LEU A 85 2.01 -14.79 -8.08
N GLY A 86 1.63 -15.44 -6.97
CA GLY A 86 1.98 -16.83 -6.70
C GLY A 86 1.50 -17.80 -7.79
N ILE A 87 0.28 -17.63 -8.29
CA ILE A 87 -0.27 -18.43 -9.39
C ILE A 87 0.55 -18.24 -10.67
N MET A 88 0.96 -17.01 -10.97
CA MET A 88 1.75 -16.72 -12.17
C MET A 88 3.18 -17.27 -12.10
N LEU A 89 3.80 -17.29 -10.92
CA LEU A 89 5.22 -17.63 -10.78
C LEU A 89 5.48 -19.11 -10.46
N PHE A 90 4.65 -19.72 -9.61
CA PHE A 90 4.98 -21.02 -9.01
C PHE A 90 4.10 -22.16 -9.48
N VAL A 91 3.02 -21.84 -10.20
CA VAL A 91 2.00 -22.83 -10.51
C VAL A 91 2.06 -23.21 -11.99
N ARG A 92 2.22 -24.51 -12.27
CA ARG A 92 2.25 -25.04 -13.65
C ARG A 92 1.02 -24.58 -14.45
N PRO A 93 1.19 -24.08 -15.70
CA PRO A 93 0.10 -23.61 -16.53
C PRO A 93 -0.97 -24.67 -16.72
N SER A 94 -2.24 -24.32 -16.48
CA SER A 94 -3.38 -25.16 -16.84
C SER A 94 -4.61 -24.31 -17.17
N PRO A 95 -5.55 -24.81 -17.99
CA PRO A 95 -6.76 -24.08 -18.34
C PRO A 95 -7.62 -23.71 -17.11
N ALA A 96 -7.72 -24.61 -16.13
CA ALA A 96 -8.45 -24.36 -14.89
C ALA A 96 -7.84 -23.19 -14.09
N LYS A 97 -6.51 -23.13 -14.01
CA LYS A 97 -5.80 -22.06 -13.30
C LYS A 97 -5.88 -20.73 -14.04
N ALA A 98 -5.83 -20.73 -15.37
CA ALA A 98 -6.04 -19.52 -16.15
C ALA A 98 -7.46 -18.94 -15.93
N ARG A 99 -8.49 -19.80 -15.85
CA ARG A 99 -9.85 -19.38 -15.49
C ARG A 99 -9.91 -18.81 -14.08
N PHE A 100 -9.28 -19.48 -13.11
CA PHE A 100 -9.22 -19.00 -11.73
C PHE A 100 -8.50 -17.65 -11.62
N HIS A 101 -7.30 -17.51 -12.20
CA HIS A 101 -6.55 -16.25 -12.28
C HIS A 101 -7.42 -15.11 -12.84
N LYS A 102 -8.13 -15.36 -13.95
CA LYS A 102 -9.02 -14.38 -14.58
C LYS A 102 -10.23 -14.02 -13.71
N LEU A 103 -10.91 -15.01 -13.13
CA LEU A 103 -12.09 -14.78 -12.29
C LEU A 103 -11.70 -14.03 -11.00
N PHE A 104 -10.68 -14.53 -10.32
CA PHE A 104 -10.18 -13.91 -9.09
C PHE A 104 -9.62 -12.52 -9.36
N GLY A 105 -8.96 -12.31 -10.50
CA GLY A 105 -8.43 -11.01 -10.91
C GLY A 105 -9.54 -9.98 -11.15
N ARG A 106 -10.68 -10.43 -11.69
CA ARG A 106 -11.89 -9.59 -11.82
C ARG A 106 -12.46 -9.22 -10.46
N THR A 107 -12.54 -10.15 -9.52
CA THR A 107 -12.99 -9.85 -8.15
C THR A 107 -12.10 -8.81 -7.47
N LEU A 108 -10.77 -8.92 -7.62
CA LEU A 108 -9.86 -7.92 -7.09
C LEU A 108 -10.05 -6.56 -7.74
N ALA A 109 -10.13 -6.50 -9.08
CA ALA A 109 -10.20 -5.25 -9.84
C ALA A 109 -11.56 -4.52 -9.72
N PHE A 110 -12.67 -5.26 -9.67
CA PHE A 110 -14.02 -4.68 -9.74
C PHE A 110 -14.79 -4.69 -8.42
N VAL A 111 -14.30 -5.39 -7.40
CA VAL A 111 -14.94 -5.41 -6.07
C VAL A 111 -13.99 -4.88 -5.01
N CYS A 112 -12.82 -5.51 -4.85
CA CYS A 112 -11.92 -5.15 -3.74
C CYS A 112 -11.29 -3.77 -3.94
N LEU A 113 -10.81 -3.47 -5.16
CA LEU A 113 -10.15 -2.21 -5.49
C LEU A 113 -11.09 -0.99 -5.34
N PRO A 114 -12.33 -0.98 -5.86
CA PRO A 114 -13.25 0.14 -5.65
C PRO A 114 -13.53 0.40 -4.17
N ILE A 115 -13.72 -0.65 -3.36
CA ILE A 115 -13.96 -0.52 -1.92
C ILE A 115 -12.72 0.08 -1.23
N PHE A 116 -11.53 -0.44 -1.54
CA PHE A 116 -10.27 0.10 -1.03
C PHE A 116 -10.09 1.58 -1.38
N ALA A 117 -10.31 1.95 -2.66
CA ALA A 117 -10.18 3.32 -3.14
C ALA A 117 -11.21 4.26 -2.51
N LEU A 118 -12.46 3.82 -2.35
CA LEU A 118 -13.51 4.59 -1.69
C LEU A 118 -13.12 4.95 -0.26
N PHE A 119 -12.69 3.97 0.54
CA PHE A 119 -12.27 4.24 1.91
C PHE A 119 -11.03 5.12 1.98
N ALA A 120 -10.08 4.97 1.04
CA ALA A 120 -8.93 5.85 0.98
C ALA A 120 -9.34 7.31 0.70
N LEU A 121 -10.24 7.54 -0.25
CA LEU A 121 -10.75 8.88 -0.55
C LEU A 121 -11.50 9.51 0.64
N ILE A 122 -12.28 8.72 1.37
CA ILE A 122 -12.96 9.17 2.59
C ILE A 122 -11.92 9.60 3.65
N LEU A 123 -10.89 8.78 3.88
CA LEU A 123 -9.82 9.09 4.84
C LEU A 123 -9.04 10.34 4.42
N ASN A 124 -8.73 10.47 3.14
CA ASN A 124 -8.02 11.62 2.58
C ASN A 124 -8.81 12.93 2.73
N SER A 125 -10.12 12.90 2.49
CA SER A 125 -10.95 14.11 2.45
C SER A 125 -11.46 14.56 3.83
N GLN A 126 -11.79 13.63 4.73
CA GLN A 126 -12.53 13.97 5.95
C GLN A 126 -11.74 13.82 7.26
N MET A 127 -10.59 13.14 7.21
CA MET A 127 -9.94 12.61 8.40
C MET A 127 -8.51 13.10 8.60
N ILE A 128 -7.67 13.06 7.56
CA ILE A 128 -6.23 13.25 7.77
C ILE A 128 -5.62 14.12 6.66
N GLN A 129 -5.37 15.39 7.00
CA GLN A 129 -4.94 16.42 6.03
C GLN A 129 -3.41 16.62 5.92
N SER A 130 -2.59 15.86 6.65
CA SER A 130 -1.14 16.06 6.53
C SER A 130 -0.57 15.51 5.22
N PRO A 131 0.54 16.06 4.70
CA PRO A 131 1.09 15.67 3.38
C PRO A 131 1.37 14.17 3.25
N ALA A 132 1.87 13.54 4.32
CA ALA A 132 2.11 12.10 4.36
C ALA A 132 0.82 11.30 4.15
N ASN A 133 -0.31 11.76 4.69
CA ASN A 133 -1.60 11.10 4.55
C ASN A 133 -2.24 11.37 3.19
N GLN A 134 -2.05 12.57 2.63
CA GLN A 134 -2.46 12.84 1.25
C GLN A 134 -1.71 11.96 0.25
N LEU A 135 -0.44 11.66 0.50
CA LEU A 135 0.32 10.69 -0.29
C LEU A 135 -0.24 9.26 -0.10
N LEU A 136 -0.44 8.82 1.15
CA LEU A 136 -0.92 7.46 1.48
C LEU A 136 -2.36 7.17 1.02
N PHE A 137 -3.27 8.14 1.14
CA PHE A 137 -4.71 7.94 0.90
C PHE A 137 -5.23 8.66 -0.34
N GLY A 138 -4.47 9.59 -0.91
CA GLY A 138 -4.75 10.22 -2.19
C GLY A 138 -3.98 9.57 -3.33
N VAL A 139 -2.65 9.62 -3.28
CA VAL A 139 -1.79 9.22 -4.41
C VAL A 139 -1.64 7.70 -4.53
N ILE A 140 -1.34 6.99 -3.44
CA ILE A 140 -1.11 5.54 -3.48
C ILE A 140 -2.31 4.78 -4.06
N PRO A 141 -3.58 5.06 -3.69
CA PRO A 141 -4.72 4.38 -4.28
C PRO A 141 -4.84 4.60 -5.80
N LEU A 142 -4.48 5.79 -6.30
CA LEU A 142 -4.42 6.07 -7.74
C LEU A 142 -3.31 5.27 -8.42
N LEU A 143 -2.15 5.11 -7.77
CA LEU A 143 -1.07 4.26 -8.27
C LEU A 143 -1.47 2.78 -8.28
N VAL A 144 -2.19 2.30 -7.26
CA VAL A 144 -2.74 0.95 -7.22
C VAL A 144 -3.74 0.75 -8.38
N LEU A 145 -4.69 1.68 -8.56
CA LEU A 145 -5.65 1.64 -9.66
C LEU A 145 -4.95 1.60 -11.02
N TRP A 146 -3.96 2.46 -11.21
CA TRP A 146 -3.18 2.48 -12.43
C TRP A 146 -2.39 1.19 -12.64
N GLY A 147 -1.80 0.60 -11.58
CA GLY A 147 -1.19 -0.71 -11.63
C GLY A 147 -2.16 -1.79 -12.12
N PHE A 148 -3.42 -1.79 -11.63
CA PHE A 148 -4.46 -2.70 -12.12
C PHE A 148 -4.79 -2.48 -13.60
N ILE A 149 -4.92 -1.22 -14.05
CA ILE A 149 -5.15 -0.90 -15.47
C ILE A 149 -4.00 -1.46 -16.33
N GLN A 150 -2.75 -1.22 -15.92
CA GLN A 150 -1.57 -1.72 -16.62
C GLN A 150 -1.54 -3.25 -16.67
N ALA A 151 -1.85 -3.91 -15.56
CA ALA A 151 -1.92 -5.36 -15.48
C ALA A 151 -2.98 -5.90 -16.44
N ILE A 152 -4.18 -5.31 -16.47
CA ILE A 152 -5.26 -5.73 -17.38
C ILE A 152 -4.87 -5.51 -18.85
N CYS A 153 -4.31 -4.34 -19.19
CA CYS A 153 -3.85 -4.04 -20.54
C CYS A 153 -2.77 -5.01 -21.00
N ALA A 154 -1.78 -5.29 -20.15
CA ALA A 154 -0.69 -6.23 -20.44
C ALA A 154 -1.20 -7.67 -20.61
N ALA A 155 -2.16 -8.09 -19.78
CA ALA A 155 -2.81 -9.39 -19.94
C ALA A 155 -3.56 -9.51 -21.28
N ARG A 156 -4.22 -8.43 -21.73
CA ARG A 156 -4.92 -8.40 -23.03
C ARG A 156 -3.95 -8.43 -24.22
N SER A 157 -2.77 -7.84 -24.08
CA SER A 157 -1.73 -7.86 -25.11
C SER A 157 -0.81 -9.09 -25.04
N HIS A 158 -1.11 -10.05 -24.14
CA HIS A 158 -0.28 -11.23 -23.88
C HIS A 158 1.17 -10.91 -23.48
N ASP A 159 1.41 -9.72 -22.93
CA ASP A 159 2.71 -9.31 -22.41
C ASP A 159 2.84 -9.73 -20.95
N GLN A 160 3.30 -10.97 -20.75
CA GLN A 160 3.44 -11.55 -19.41
C GLN A 160 4.39 -10.75 -18.53
N THR A 161 5.43 -10.14 -19.10
CA THR A 161 6.42 -9.46 -18.26
C THR A 161 5.90 -8.14 -17.77
N ARG A 162 5.28 -7.34 -18.65
CA ARG A 162 4.61 -6.11 -18.22
C ARG A 162 3.46 -6.37 -17.25
N HIS A 163 2.77 -7.52 -17.39
CA HIS A 163 1.74 -7.93 -16.45
C HIS A 163 2.32 -8.20 -15.05
N ILE A 164 3.42 -8.94 -14.96
CA ILE A 164 4.14 -9.20 -13.70
C ILE A 164 4.67 -7.91 -13.09
N ASP A 165 5.28 -7.02 -13.88
CA ASP A 165 5.78 -5.71 -13.43
C ASP A 165 4.65 -4.88 -12.82
N ALA A 166 3.48 -4.85 -13.46
CA ALA A 166 2.31 -4.15 -12.97
C ALA A 166 1.74 -4.76 -11.67
N VAL A 167 1.76 -6.08 -11.54
CA VAL A 167 1.34 -6.77 -10.30
C VAL A 167 2.33 -6.51 -9.16
N TYR A 168 3.64 -6.52 -9.43
CA TYR A 168 4.66 -6.15 -8.46
C TYR A 168 4.50 -4.70 -7.98
N LEU A 169 4.26 -3.78 -8.92
CA LEU A 169 3.91 -2.40 -8.62
C LEU A 169 2.74 -2.30 -7.63
N ILE A 170 1.63 -2.99 -7.90
CA ILE A 170 0.47 -2.98 -7.00
C ILE A 170 0.87 -3.44 -5.59
N LEU A 171 1.62 -4.53 -5.48
CA LEU A 171 2.10 -5.05 -4.19
C LEU A 171 2.96 -4.02 -3.43
N MET A 172 3.87 -3.35 -4.14
CA MET A 172 4.71 -2.32 -3.53
C MET A 172 3.90 -1.15 -2.99
N CYS A 173 2.93 -0.66 -3.77
CA CYS A 173 2.05 0.42 -3.34
C CYS A 173 1.21 0.03 -2.12
N LEU A 174 0.68 -1.20 -2.08
CA LEU A 174 -0.11 -1.70 -0.95
C LEU A 174 0.73 -1.91 0.32
N ASN A 175 2.01 -2.25 0.17
CA ASN A 175 2.94 -2.42 1.29
C ASN A 175 3.53 -1.11 1.82
N ALA A 176 3.44 -0.03 1.05
CA ALA A 176 4.19 1.19 1.34
C ALA A 176 3.86 1.79 2.72
N ALA A 177 2.57 1.79 3.08
CA ALA A 177 2.11 2.23 4.41
C ALA A 177 2.65 1.34 5.54
N ALA A 178 2.60 0.02 5.34
CA ALA A 178 3.03 -0.94 6.35
C ALA A 178 4.55 -0.89 6.56
N ILE A 179 5.34 -0.84 5.48
CA ILE A 179 6.80 -0.73 5.53
C ILE A 179 7.20 0.60 6.18
N THR A 180 6.55 1.70 5.81
CA THR A 180 6.82 3.02 6.45
C THR A 180 6.60 2.94 7.96
N ARG A 181 5.51 2.31 8.41
CA ARG A 181 5.23 2.13 9.83
C ARG A 181 6.26 1.23 10.52
N LEU A 182 6.68 0.14 9.88
CA LEU A 182 7.73 -0.74 10.38
C LEU A 182 9.06 0.01 10.55
N CYS A 183 9.50 0.75 9.53
CA CYS A 183 10.73 1.55 9.59
C CYS A 183 10.67 2.60 10.70
N VAL A 184 9.55 3.32 10.81
CA VAL A 184 9.33 4.29 11.90
C VAL A 184 9.36 3.62 13.27
N GLY A 185 8.77 2.42 13.41
CA GLY A 185 8.82 1.63 14.65
C GLY A 185 10.24 1.16 15.01
N LEU A 186 11.04 0.77 14.02
CA LEU A 186 12.44 0.38 14.23
C LEU A 186 13.31 1.57 14.65
N LEU A 187 13.13 2.73 14.02
CA LEU A 187 13.78 3.97 14.42
C LEU A 187 13.41 4.36 15.86
N TYR A 188 12.16 4.11 16.25
CA TYR A 188 11.71 4.25 17.64
C TYR A 188 12.42 3.32 18.60
N ALA A 189 12.49 2.03 18.29
CA ALA A 189 13.19 1.05 19.11
C ALA A 189 14.70 1.36 19.24
N ALA A 190 15.29 1.98 18.21
CA ALA A 190 16.68 2.41 18.21
C ALA A 190 16.95 3.71 19.02
N GLY A 191 15.94 4.29 19.66
CA GLY A 191 16.09 5.51 20.46
C GLY A 191 16.29 6.80 19.65
N LEU A 192 16.09 6.74 18.32
CA LEU A 192 16.25 7.88 17.41
C LEU A 192 15.01 8.79 17.38
N SER A 193 14.03 8.58 18.26
CA SER A 193 12.62 8.93 18.05
C SER A 193 11.99 9.96 18.97
N THR A 194 12.74 10.53 19.91
CA THR A 194 12.17 11.53 20.83
C THR A 194 11.66 12.78 20.11
N THR A 195 12.07 13.04 18.86
CA THR A 195 11.59 14.14 18.02
C THR A 195 10.57 13.73 16.93
N PHE A 196 10.57 12.47 16.46
CA PHE A 196 9.71 12.02 15.35
C PHE A 196 8.34 11.50 15.79
N LEU A 197 8.21 11.13 17.07
CA LEU A 197 7.04 10.45 17.62
C LEU A 197 6.76 10.95 19.05
N MET A 198 6.60 12.25 19.28
CA MET A 198 6.08 12.66 20.59
C MET A 198 4.60 12.31 20.70
N GLN A 199 4.29 11.73 21.86
CA GLN A 199 2.97 11.39 22.34
C GLN A 199 2.08 12.64 22.28
N ASN A 200 0.97 12.52 21.54
CA ASN A 200 -0.25 13.32 21.63
C ASN A 200 -0.48 14.52 20.73
N GLN A 201 0.48 15.14 20.05
CA GLN A 201 0.19 16.15 19.00
C GLN A 201 1.36 16.14 18.02
N GLU A 202 1.13 16.15 16.71
CA GLU A 202 2.20 16.24 15.70
C GLU A 202 3.23 17.34 16.10
N PRO A 203 4.50 17.01 16.42
CA PRO A 203 5.49 18.05 16.68
C PRO A 203 6.09 18.52 15.36
N ALA A 204 5.85 19.80 15.05
CA ALA A 204 6.55 20.68 14.11
C ALA A 204 7.06 20.04 12.81
N VAL A 205 6.25 20.09 11.75
CA VAL A 205 6.59 20.15 10.30
C VAL A 205 7.47 19.02 9.71
N ILE A 206 8.54 18.61 10.39
CA ILE A 206 9.58 17.66 10.00
C ILE A 206 9.08 16.20 10.05
N GLY A 207 8.24 15.82 11.01
CA GLY A 207 7.74 14.45 11.14
C GLY A 207 6.94 13.95 9.92
N PRO A 208 5.96 14.72 9.41
CA PRO A 208 5.27 14.42 8.15
C PRO A 208 6.20 14.41 6.92
N ILE A 209 7.12 15.39 6.81
CA ILE A 209 8.08 15.47 5.69
C ILE A 209 8.97 14.23 5.68
N PHE A 210 9.58 13.87 6.82
CA PHE A 210 10.45 12.69 6.93
C PHE A 210 9.72 11.41 6.54
N ARG A 211 8.49 11.20 7.03
CA ARG A 211 7.67 10.03 6.67
C ARG A 211 7.37 9.99 5.17
N THR A 212 7.10 11.15 4.56
CA THR A 212 6.87 11.30 3.12
C THR A 212 8.14 10.95 2.32
N VAL A 213 9.30 11.49 2.72
CA VAL A 213 10.59 11.19 2.10
C VAL A 213 10.93 9.71 2.21
N LEU A 214 10.81 9.12 3.40
CA LEU A 214 11.08 7.70 3.62
C LEU A 214 10.19 6.81 2.73
N LEU A 215 8.90 7.10 2.68
CA LEU A 215 7.94 6.39 1.84
C LEU A 215 8.32 6.48 0.34
N ILE A 216 8.72 7.66 -0.13
CA ILE A 216 9.15 7.86 -1.52
C ILE A 216 10.47 7.15 -1.82
N LEU A 217 11.42 7.15 -0.90
CA LEU A 217 12.69 6.42 -1.04
C LEU A 217 12.43 4.91 -1.15
N ILE A 218 11.58 4.36 -0.29
CA ILE A 218 11.19 2.94 -0.34
C ILE A 218 10.57 2.61 -1.69
N LEU A 219 9.57 3.38 -2.12
CA LEU A 219 8.90 3.16 -3.40
C LEU A 219 9.88 3.28 -4.58
N SER A 220 10.68 4.35 -4.60
CA SER A 220 11.65 4.62 -5.67
C SER A 220 12.73 3.55 -5.77
N ALA A 221 13.27 3.07 -4.64
CA ALA A 221 14.23 1.98 -4.61
C ALA A 221 13.64 0.69 -5.20
N SER A 222 12.37 0.39 -4.90
CA SER A 222 11.68 -0.76 -5.49
C SER A 222 11.51 -0.61 -7.01
N TYR A 223 11.13 0.58 -7.50
CA TYR A 223 11.04 0.82 -8.95
C TYR A 223 12.38 0.74 -9.68
N LEU A 224 13.42 1.33 -9.10
CA LEU A 224 14.77 1.30 -9.66
C LEU A 224 15.29 -0.13 -9.80
N SER A 225 14.89 -1.02 -8.88
CA SER A 225 15.33 -2.42 -8.88
C SER A 225 14.64 -3.34 -9.89
N CYS A 226 13.71 -2.81 -10.70
CA CYS A 226 13.00 -3.58 -11.71
C CYS A 226 13.74 -3.65 -13.07
N ASP A 227 14.94 -3.08 -13.23
CA ASP A 227 15.72 -2.93 -14.50
C ASP A 227 14.93 -2.34 -15.70
N ARG A 228 13.68 -1.93 -15.46
CA ARG A 228 12.66 -1.50 -16.41
C ARG A 228 12.13 -0.12 -16.08
N PHE A 229 12.90 0.65 -15.31
CA PHE A 229 12.60 2.02 -14.92
C PHE A 229 12.17 2.88 -16.11
N LYS A 230 12.80 2.71 -17.28
CA LYS A 230 12.45 3.43 -18.52
C LYS A 230 11.00 3.22 -18.95
N ALA A 231 10.41 2.04 -18.71
CA ALA A 231 9.03 1.74 -19.06
C ALA A 231 8.01 2.22 -17.99
N ASN A 232 8.46 2.41 -16.75
CA ASN A 232 7.61 2.66 -15.58
C ASN A 232 8.07 3.87 -14.74
N TYR A 233 8.62 4.92 -15.35
CA TYR A 233 9.09 6.12 -14.62
C TYR A 233 7.96 7.06 -14.17
N LYS A 234 6.82 7.01 -14.88
CA LYS A 234 5.66 7.88 -14.63
C LYS A 234 5.12 7.85 -13.17
N PRO A 235 5.10 6.73 -12.43
CA PRO A 235 4.74 6.74 -11.01
C PRO A 235 5.77 7.46 -10.15
N ILE A 236 7.05 7.36 -10.48
CA ILE A 236 8.14 8.04 -9.77
C ILE A 236 8.07 9.54 -10.02
N LEU A 237 7.73 9.93 -11.26
CA LEU A 237 7.43 11.33 -11.57
C LEU A 237 6.26 11.84 -10.73
N LEU A 238 5.15 11.08 -10.64
CA LEU A 238 4.00 11.46 -9.82
C LEU A 238 4.37 11.58 -8.33
N LEU A 239 5.13 10.62 -7.80
CA LEU A 239 5.64 10.64 -6.43
C LEU A 239 6.57 11.84 -6.19
N GLY A 240 7.47 12.13 -7.13
CA GLY A 240 8.39 13.27 -7.08
C GLY A 240 7.67 14.61 -7.13
N THR A 241 6.65 14.75 -7.99
CA THR A 241 5.79 15.94 -8.02
C THR A 241 5.09 16.14 -6.68
N PHE A 242 4.57 15.05 -6.09
CA PHE A 242 3.92 15.14 -4.79
C PHE A 242 4.89 15.52 -3.67
N LEU A 243 6.13 15.03 -3.71
CA LEU A 243 7.18 15.47 -2.80
C LEU A 243 7.47 16.96 -2.95
N GLY A 244 7.58 17.45 -4.19
CA GLY A 244 7.79 18.87 -4.46
C GLY A 244 6.66 19.74 -3.89
N VAL A 245 5.41 19.31 -4.07
CA VAL A 245 4.23 20.00 -3.50
C VAL A 245 4.20 19.88 -1.98
N ALA A 246 4.48 18.71 -1.42
CA ALA A 246 4.49 18.48 0.02
C ALA A 246 5.58 19.29 0.73
N ILE A 247 6.76 19.46 0.11
CA ILE A 247 7.83 20.34 0.60
C ILE A 247 7.44 21.81 0.45
N TRP A 248 6.78 22.18 -0.65
CA TRP A 248 6.35 23.57 -0.88
C TRP A 248 5.28 24.06 0.10
N VAL A 249 4.38 23.17 0.51
CA VAL A 249 3.23 23.50 1.38
C VAL A 249 3.57 23.38 2.87
N ALA A 250 4.71 22.79 3.24
CA ALA A 250 5.14 22.57 4.61
C ALA A 250 6.10 23.67 5.11
#